data_AF-A0A6L5WH11-F1
#
_entry.id   AF-A0A6L5WH11-F1
#
_cell.length_a   1.000
_cell.length_b   1.000
_cell.length_c   1.000
_cell.angle_alpha   90.00
_cell.angle_beta   90.00
_cell.angle_gamma   90.00
#
_symmetry.space_group_name_H-M   'P 1'
#
loop_
_entity.id
_entity.type
_entity.pdbx_description
1 polymer ?
#
loop_
_entity_poly.entity_id
_entity_poly.type
_entity_poly.pdbx_seq_one_letter_code
_entity_poly.pdbx_strand_id
1 'polypeptide(L)' 'MIKEYFLENCISIRQWAKKHNLHERTTYFVINGKLTGTIKSNHTKAVFEALLKEGIIDEMPKALRDAS' A
#
# COMPACT_ATOMS: atom_id res chain seq x y z
N MET A 1 11.21 2.64 3.69
CA MET A 1 10.36 1.45 3.46
C MET A 1 9.01 1.83 2.86
N ILE A 2 8.65 1.21 1.73
CA ILE A 2 7.61 1.59 0.74
C ILE A 2 7.77 2.99 0.14
N LYS A 3 7.74 4.06 0.94
CA LYS A 3 7.89 5.44 0.41
C LYS A 3 9.21 5.64 -0.34
N GLU A 4 10.31 5.20 0.26
CA GLU A 4 11.66 5.28 -0.34
C GLU A 4 11.72 4.52 -1.66
N TYR A 5 11.15 3.31 -1.71
CA TYR A 5 11.07 2.53 -2.96
C TYR A 5 10.38 3.33 -4.07
N PHE A 6 9.26 4.00 -3.78
CA PHE A 6 8.56 4.83 -4.77
C PHE A 6 9.39 6.04 -5.21
N LEU A 7 10.16 6.65 -4.29
CA LEU A 7 11.03 7.78 -4.60
C LEU A 7 12.24 7.36 -5.44
N GLU A 8 12.93 6.31 -5.04
CA GLU A 8 14.13 5.78 -5.71
C GLU A 8 13.84 5.24 -7.11
N ASN A 9 12.64 4.66 -7.30
CA ASN A 9 12.20 4.14 -8.60
C ASN A 9 11.39 5.16 -9.41
N CYS A 10 11.31 6.43 -8.99
CA CYS A 10 10.57 7.50 -9.68
C CYS A 10 9.09 7.15 -9.94
N ILE A 11 8.46 6.39 -9.05
CA ILE A 11 7.07 5.93 -9.19
C ILE A 11 6.12 6.99 -8.62
N SER A 12 5.25 7.52 -9.47
CA SER A 12 4.15 8.37 -8.99
C SER A 12 3.12 7.53 -8.25
N ILE A 13 2.95 7.80 -6.96
CA ILE A 13 1.91 7.18 -6.10
C ILE A 13 0.53 7.22 -6.77
N ARG A 14 0.19 8.36 -7.39
CA ARG A 14 -1.11 8.55 -8.03
C ARG A 14 -1.27 7.65 -9.26
N GLN A 15 -0.27 7.63 -10.14
CA GLN A 15 -0.32 6.80 -11.34
C GLN A 15 -0.31 5.32 -11.00
N TRP A 16 0.49 4.92 -10.01
CA TRP A 16 0.49 3.55 -9.50
C TRP A 16 -0.89 3.17 -8.92
N ALA A 17 -1.49 4.02 -8.08
CA ALA A 17 -2.85 3.76 -7.57
C ALA A 17 -3.86 3.56 -8.71
N LYS A 18 -3.83 4.40 -9.74
CA LYS A 18 -4.72 4.26 -10.91
C LYS A 18 -4.47 2.97 -11.70
N LYS A 19 -3.21 2.62 -11.97
CA LYS A 19 -2.81 1.38 -12.66
C LYS A 19 -3.38 0.14 -11.98
N HIS A 20 -3.43 0.17 -10.64
CA HIS A 20 -3.92 -0.93 -9.81
C HIS A 20 -5.40 -0.80 -9.40
N ASN A 21 -6.13 0.19 -9.93
CA ASN A 21 -7.52 0.49 -9.57
C ASN A 21 -7.75 0.66 -8.05
N LEU A 22 -6.79 1.32 -7.38
CA LEU A 22 -6.79 1.55 -5.94
C LEU A 22 -7.27 2.97 -5.60
N HIS A 23 -7.84 3.11 -4.39
CA HIS A 23 -8.29 4.40 -3.89
C HIS A 23 -7.10 5.33 -3.61
N GLU A 24 -6.94 6.38 -4.43
CA GLU A 24 -5.76 7.26 -4.45
C GLU A 24 -5.35 7.77 -3.05
N ARG A 25 -6.32 8.25 -2.26
CA ARG A 25 -6.04 8.82 -0.93
C ARG A 25 -5.57 7.75 0.07
N THR A 26 -6.16 6.57 0.02
CA THR A 26 -5.75 5.46 0.90
C THR A 26 -4.36 4.98 0.51
N THR A 27 -4.08 4.84 -0.79
CA THR A 27 -2.76 4.48 -1.29
C THR A 27 -1.68 5.47 -0.85
N TYR A 28 -1.96 6.78 -0.95
CA TYR A 28 -1.06 7.81 -0.45
C TYR A 28 -0.77 7.66 1.04
N PHE A 29 -1.79 7.37 1.86
CA PHE A 29 -1.58 7.19 3.29
C PHE A 29 -0.84 5.90 3.65
N VAL A 30 -1.07 4.81 2.94
CA VAL A 30 -0.32 3.56 3.12
C VAL A 30 1.15 3.75 2.77
N ILE A 31 1.43 4.31 1.59
CA ILE A 31 2.81 4.52 1.12
C ILE A 31 3.57 5.47 2.06
N ASN A 32 2.91 6.51 2.59
CA ASN A 32 3.52 7.40 3.58
C ASN A 32 3.53 6.84 5.03
N GLY A 33 3.13 5.59 5.24
CA GLY A 33 3.16 4.94 6.56
C GLY A 33 2.09 5.42 7.56
N LYS A 34 1.09 6.18 7.11
CA LYS A 34 -0.03 6.64 7.96
C LYS A 34 -1.09 5.57 8.18
N LEU A 35 -1.24 4.63 7.24
CA LEU A 35 -2.10 3.46 7.38
C LEU A 35 -1.22 2.20 7.37
N THR A 36 -1.08 1.57 8.52
CA THR A 36 -0.13 0.47 8.78
C THR A 36 -0.80 -0.90 8.87
N GLY A 37 -2.13 -0.96 8.76
CA GLY A 37 -2.92 -2.17 8.93
C GLY A 37 -3.61 -2.25 10.29
N THR A 38 -2.95 -1.79 11.37
CA THR A 38 -3.62 -1.57 12.67
C THR A 38 -4.57 -0.38 12.58
N ILE A 39 -4.11 0.70 11.92
CA ILE A 39 -4.94 1.80 11.47
C ILE A 39 -5.25 1.53 10.00
N LYS A 40 -6.52 1.25 9.70
CA LYS A 40 -6.99 0.86 8.37
C LYS A 40 -8.30 1.56 8.00
N SER A 41 -8.49 1.74 6.69
CA SER A 41 -9.80 1.93 6.08
C SER A 41 -10.20 0.66 5.32
N ASN A 42 -11.42 0.64 4.77
CA ASN A 42 -11.92 -0.47 3.96
C ASN A 42 -11.02 -0.79 2.75
N HIS A 43 -10.21 0.16 2.27
CA HIS A 43 -9.35 0.00 1.11
C HIS A 43 -7.89 -0.33 1.46
N THR A 44 -7.49 -0.27 2.74
CA THR A 44 -6.10 -0.46 3.15
C THR A 44 -5.58 -1.85 2.78
N LYS A 45 -6.40 -2.90 2.94
CA LYS A 45 -6.02 -4.28 2.62
C LYS A 45 -5.63 -4.42 1.14
N ALA A 46 -6.46 -3.91 0.24
CA ALA A 46 -6.22 -3.96 -1.21
C ALA A 46 -4.91 -3.28 -1.62
N VAL A 47 -4.52 -2.18 -0.95
CA VAL A 47 -3.25 -1.52 -1.22
C VAL A 47 -2.06 -2.40 -0.82
N PHE A 48 -2.10 -3.00 0.36
CA PHE A 48 -1.03 -3.91 0.81
C PHE A 48 -0.94 -5.17 -0.04
N GLU A 49 -2.08 -5.72 -0.49
CA GLU A 49 -2.10 -6.85 -1.42
C GLU A 49 -1.44 -6.50 -2.77
N ALA A 50 -1.70 -5.30 -3.30
CA ALA A 50 -1.04 -4.84 -4.53
C ALA A 50 0.47 -4.64 -4.34
N LEU A 51 0.90 -4.09 -3.20
CA LEU A 51 2.32 -3.95 -2.85
C LEU A 51 3.02 -5.31 -2.74
N LEU A 52 2.37 -6.31 -2.13
CA LEU A 52 2.89 -7.67 -2.00
C LEU A 52 2.98 -8.36 -3.37
N LYS A 53 1.95 -8.21 -4.20
CA LYS A 53 1.91 -8.81 -5.54
C LYS A 53 3.00 -8.27 -6.47
N GLU A 54 3.34 -6.99 -6.34
CA GLU A 54 4.45 -6.37 -7.10
C GLU A 54 5.82 -6.60 -6.43
N GLY A 55 5.89 -7.30 -5.28
CA GLY A 55 7.15 -7.58 -4.59
C GLY A 55 7.80 -6.35 -3.93
N ILE A 56 7.02 -5.30 -3.69
CA ILE A 56 7.48 -4.06 -3.03
C ILE A 56 7.60 -4.27 -1.51
N ILE A 57 6.81 -5.21 -0.98
CA ILE A 57 6.91 -5.72 0.38
C ILE A 57 6.97 -7.25 0.32
N ASP A 58 7.70 -7.86 1.25
CA ASP A 58 7.84 -9.32 1.29
C ASP A 58 6.63 -10.00 1.93
N GLU A 59 5.90 -9.29 2.80
CA GLU A 59 4.87 -9.91 3.62
C GLU A 59 3.73 -8.94 4.00
N MET A 60 2.52 -9.48 4.19
CA MET A 60 1.36 -8.69 4.65
C MET A 60 1.53 -8.22 6.10
N PRO A 61 1.08 -7.01 6.48
CA PRO A 61 1.01 -6.60 7.88
C PRO A 61 0.17 -7.57 8.72
N LYS A 62 0.66 -7.98 9.90
CA LYS A 62 -0.02 -8.95 10.78
C LYS A 62 -1.48 -8.56 11.07
N ALA A 63 -1.73 -7.28 11.36
CA ALA A 63 -3.06 -6.74 11.62
C ALA A 63 -4.07 -6.86 10.45
N LEU A 64 -3.59 -7.18 9.24
CA LEU A 64 -4.42 -7.43 8.05
C LEU A 64 -4.51 -8.92 7.68
N ARG A 65 -3.69 -9.79 8.28
CA ARG A 65 -3.76 -11.25 8.09
C ARG A 65 -4.94 -11.86 8.85
N ASP A 66 -5.24 -11.34 10.04
CA ASP A 66 -6.25 -11.92 10.95
C ASP A 66 -7.68 -11.40 10.69
N ALA A 67 -7.88 -10.56 9.67
CA ALA A 67 -9.19 -10.00 9.33
C ALA A 67 -9.98 -10.88 8.34
N SER A 68 -9.88 -12.20 8.49
CA SER A 68 -10.52 -13.22 7.65
C SER A 68 -11.63 -13.94 8.40
#